data_AF-A0AA48M2Y3-F1
#
_entry.id   AF-A0AA48M2Y3-F1
#
_cell.length_a   1.000
_cell.length_b   1.000
_cell.length_c   1.000
_cell.angle_alpha   90.00
_cell.angle_beta   90.00
_cell.angle_gamma   90.00
#
_symmetry.space_group_name_H-M   'P 1'
#
loop_
_entity.id
_entity.type
_entity.pdbx_description
1 polymer ?
#
loop_
_entity_poly.entity_id
_entity_poly.type
_entity_poly.pdbx_seq_one_letter_code
_entity_poly.pdbx_strand_id
1 'polypeptide(L)' 'MSDTADVIRDQKPVPSRRGITFAELREGRCKFPLGTINDPPEWFCGEPAPIGSVYCERCQAKAYNRHERRR' A
#
# COMPACT_ATOMS: atom_id res chain seq x y z
N MET A 1 -41.25 12.34 24.84
CA MET A 1 -40.26 13.43 24.88
C MET A 1 -38.93 12.81 25.26
N SER A 2 -37.92 13.03 24.40
CA SER A 2 -36.47 12.84 24.66
C SER A 2 -35.98 11.41 24.83
N ASP A 3 -34.79 10.99 24.40
CA ASP A 3 -33.73 11.50 23.53
C ASP A 3 -32.80 10.27 23.43
N THR A 4 -32.51 9.74 22.24
CA THR A 4 -31.41 8.77 22.13
C THR A 4 -30.45 9.27 21.07
N ALA A 5 -29.34 9.78 21.60
CA ALA A 5 -28.30 10.50 20.92
C ALA A 5 -27.59 9.63 19.87
N ASP A 6 -27.36 10.28 18.73
CA ASP A 6 -26.40 9.96 17.69
C ASP A 6 -25.09 9.37 18.23
N VAL A 7 -24.83 8.11 17.90
CA VAL A 7 -23.50 7.51 18.05
C VAL A 7 -22.70 7.84 16.80
N ILE A 8 -22.12 9.05 16.75
CA ILE A 8 -21.13 9.40 15.72
C ILE A 8 -19.88 8.58 16.02
N ARG A 9 -19.78 7.42 15.38
CA ARG A 9 -18.61 6.56 15.42
C ARG A 9 -17.49 7.31 14.68
N ASP A 10 -16.46 7.72 15.42
CA ASP A 10 -15.20 8.24 14.91
C ASP A 10 -14.59 7.24 13.93
N GLN A 11 -14.99 7.35 12.66
CA GLN A 11 -14.36 6.62 11.58
C GLN A 11 -13.11 7.41 11.20
N LYS A 12 -12.03 7.16 11.92
CA LYS A 12 -10.68 7.47 11.44
C LYS A 12 -10.60 6.97 9.99
N PRO A 13 -10.40 7.83 8.98
CA PRO A 13 -10.41 7.39 7.60
C PRO A 13 -9.32 6.34 7.45
N VAL A 14 -9.72 5.08 7.25
CA VAL A 14 -8.81 4.05 6.79
C VAL A 14 -8.21 4.62 5.52
N PRO A 15 -6.88 4.81 5.41
CA PRO A 15 -6.31 5.27 4.16
C PRO A 15 -6.67 4.19 3.16
N SER A 16 -7.66 4.47 2.31
CA SER A 16 -7.94 3.68 1.14
C SER A 16 -6.61 3.65 0.41
N ARG A 17 -5.87 2.54 0.50
CA ARG A 17 -4.63 2.37 -0.26
C ARG A 17 -5.07 2.25 -1.70
N ARG A 18 -5.40 3.38 -2.32
CA ARG A 18 -5.69 3.49 -3.74
C ARG A 18 -4.34 3.25 -4.38
N GLY A 19 -4.14 2.02 -4.84
CA GLY A 19 -3.03 1.72 -5.72
C GLY A 19 -3.13 2.60 -6.97
N ILE A 20 -2.01 2.75 -7.66
CA ILE A 20 -1.96 3.41 -8.95
C ILE A 20 -1.91 2.36 -10.05
N THR A 21 -2.43 2.70 -11.22
CA THR A 21 -2.33 1.84 -12.40
C THR A 21 -0.90 1.84 -12.96
N PHE A 22 -0.62 0.90 -13.86
CA PHE A 22 0.65 0.90 -14.61
C PHE A 22 0.87 2.21 -15.39
N ALA A 23 -0.19 2.81 -15.94
CA ALA A 23 -0.09 4.04 -16.71
C ALA A 23 0.36 5.26 -15.85
N GLU A 24 0.03 5.24 -14.57
CA GLU A 24 0.33 6.29 -13.59
C GLU A 24 1.68 6.10 -12.89
N LEU A 25 2.31 4.93 -13.05
CA LEU A 25 3.64 4.67 -12.53
C LEU A 25 4.66 5.60 -13.17
N ARG A 26 5.43 6.28 -12.31
CA ARG A 26 6.49 7.21 -12.68
C ARG A 26 7.71 6.98 -11.81
N GLU A 27 8.82 7.59 -12.17
CA GLU A 27 10.01 7.61 -11.34
C GLU A 27 9.72 8.22 -9.96
N GLY A 28 10.41 7.74 -8.92
CA GLY A 28 10.16 8.15 -7.54
C GLY A 28 8.88 7.58 -6.91
N ARG A 29 8.17 6.64 -7.57
CA ARG A 29 7.01 5.93 -6.99
C ARG A 29 7.28 4.45 -6.78
N CYS A 30 6.65 3.91 -5.75
CA CYS A 30 6.76 2.52 -5.34
C CYS A 30 6.11 1.60 -6.37
N LYS A 31 6.93 0.76 -6.99
CA LYS A 31 6.52 -0.20 -8.04
C LYS A 31 6.05 -1.54 -7.49
N PHE A 32 5.72 -1.60 -6.20
CA PHE A 32 5.33 -2.86 -5.57
C PHE A 32 3.95 -3.29 -6.08
N PRO A 33 3.81 -4.47 -6.71
CA PRO A 33 2.56 -4.91 -7.28
C PRO A 33 1.53 -5.23 -6.21
N LEU A 34 0.29 -4.82 -6.43
CA LEU A 34 -0.87 -5.16 -5.62
C LEU A 34 -1.73 -6.14 -6.41
N GLY A 35 -1.55 -7.43 -6.14
CA GLY A 35 -2.24 -8.49 -6.87
C GLY A 35 -1.73 -9.87 -6.48
N THR A 36 -2.23 -10.88 -7.19
CA THR A 36 -1.75 -12.26 -7.12
C THR A 36 -0.43 -12.39 -7.88
N ILE A 37 0.35 -13.43 -7.56
CA ILE A 37 1.63 -13.68 -8.25
C ILE A 37 1.45 -14.27 -9.65
N ASN A 38 0.27 -14.84 -9.94
CA ASN A 38 0.01 -15.58 -11.16
C ASN A 38 -0.54 -14.71 -12.28
N ASP A 39 -1.02 -13.49 -11.96
CA ASP A 39 -1.65 -12.58 -12.90
C ASP A 39 -0.84 -11.28 -12.96
N PRO A 40 -0.76 -10.62 -14.14
CA PRO A 40 -0.21 -9.28 -14.22
C PRO A 40 -0.95 -8.34 -13.24
N PRO A 41 -0.22 -7.60 -12.40
CA PRO A 41 -0.85 -6.72 -11.41
C PRO A 41 -1.50 -5.53 -12.11
N GLU A 42 -2.81 -5.38 -11.93
CA GLU A 42 -3.55 -4.20 -12.42
C GLU A 42 -3.18 -2.93 -11.63
N TRP A 43 -2.76 -3.10 -10.37
CA TRP A 43 -2.51 -2.02 -9.41
C TRP A 43 -1.12 -2.13 -8.78
N PHE A 44 -0.57 -0.98 -8.43
CA PHE A 44 0.74 -0.84 -7.78
C PHE A 44 0.62 0.05 -6.55
N CYS A 45 1.52 -0.11 -5.59
CA CYS A 45 1.50 0.63 -4.33
C CYS A 45 1.50 2.15 -4.53
N GLY A 46 2.36 2.68 -5.42
CA GLY A 46 2.32 4.08 -5.87
C GLY A 46 2.79 5.15 -4.88
N GLU A 47 3.00 4.80 -3.62
CA GLU A 47 3.61 5.64 -2.58
C GLU A 47 4.98 6.18 -3.01
N PRO A 48 5.44 7.33 -2.49
CA PRO A 48 6.79 7.81 -2.75
C PRO A 48 7.85 6.75 -2.43
N ALA A 49 8.75 6.52 -3.39
CA ALA A 49 9.92 5.68 -3.20
C ALA A 49 11.14 6.60 -2.94
N PRO A 50 11.98 6.28 -1.94
CA PRO A 50 13.25 6.98 -1.73
C PRO A 50 14.12 6.98 -2.99
N ILE A 51 14.96 8.00 -3.14
CA ILE A 51 15.90 8.10 -4.27
C ILE A 51 16.77 6.83 -4.32
N GLY A 52 16.88 6.24 -5.52
CA GLY A 52 17.62 4.99 -5.73
C GLY A 52 16.87 3.71 -5.32
N SER A 53 15.66 3.81 -4.76
CA SER A 53 14.84 2.65 -4.42
C SER A 53 13.67 2.45 -5.38
N VAL A 54 13.31 1.18 -5.59
CA VAL A 54 12.18 0.76 -6.43
C VAL A 54 10.87 0.76 -5.62
N TYR A 55 10.96 0.60 -4.30
CA TYR A 55 9.81 0.42 -3.41
C TYR A 55 9.86 1.43 -2.25
N CYS A 56 8.70 1.80 -1.72
CA CYS A 56 8.62 2.48 -0.43
C CYS A 56 9.10 1.56 0.70
N GLU A 57 9.53 2.13 1.83
CA GLU A 57 10.11 1.40 2.97
C GLU A 57 9.27 0.19 3.41
N ARG A 58 7.94 0.37 3.50
CA ARG A 58 6.98 -0.68 3.83
C ARG A 58 7.05 -1.87 2.87
N CYS A 59 7.16 -1.60 1.58
CA CYS A 59 7.19 -2.63 0.55
C CYS A 59 8.58 -3.24 0.41
N GLN A 60 9.66 -2.50 0.71
CA GLN A 60 11.00 -3.06 0.85
C GLN A 60 11.05 -4.11 1.96
N ALA A 61 10.46 -3.83 3.12
CA ALA A 61 10.38 -4.79 4.21
C ALA A 61 9.60 -6.07 3.84
N LYS A 62 8.70 -6.03 2.86
CA LYS A 62 8.03 -7.24 2.35
C LYS A 62 8.87 -7.98 1.33
N ALA A 63 9.51 -7.25 0.42
CA ALA A 63 10.28 -7.81 -0.69
C ALA A 63 11.61 -8.42 -0.22
N TYR A 64 12.30 -7.76 0.71
CA TYR A 64 13.69 -8.08 1.06
C TYR A 64 13.85 -8.81 2.39
N ASN A 65 12.82 -8.89 3.22
CA ASN A 65 12.93 -9.51 4.54
C ASN A 65 12.83 -11.05 4.51
N ARG A 66 13.55 -11.70 3.59
CA ARG A 66 13.60 -13.17 3.42
C ARG A 66 14.69 -13.86 4.26
N HIS A 67 15.39 -13.15 5.14
CA HIS A 67 16.65 -13.62 5.74
C HIS A 67 16.63 -14.04 7.23
N GLU A 68 15.50 -14.49 7.80
CA GLU A 68 15.51 -15.05 9.18
C GLU A 68 14.92 -16.47 9.32
N ARG A 69 14.60 -17.18 8.23
CA ARG A 69 14.08 -18.58 8.30
C ARG A 69 15.05 -19.64 7.76
N ARG A 70 16.35 -19.42 7.91
CA ARG A 70 17.37 -20.45 7.66
C ARG A 70 18.41 -20.44 8.78
N ARG A 71 18.00 -20.93 9.95
CA ARG A 71 18.89 -21.52 10.94
C ARG A 71 18.31 -22.85 11.35
#